data_AF-A0A0X8JJ14-F1
#
_entry.id   AF-A0A0X8JJ14-F1
#
_cell.length_a   1.000
_cell.length_b   1.000
_cell.length_c   1.000
_cell.angle_alpha   90.00
_cell.angle_beta   90.00
_cell.angle_gamma   90.00
#
_symmetry.space_group_name_H-M   'P 1'
#
loop_
_entity.id
_entity.type
_entity.pdbx_description
1 polymer ?
#
loop_
_entity_poly.entity_id
_entity_poly.type
_entity_poly.pdbx_seq_one_letter_code
_entity_poly.pdbx_strand_id
1 'polypeptide(L)'
;MNRIELLITADTAGRRLDRVLRDAAPGLSRAALQKAVLAGRCLVDDLPVSRPDAKTRPGQRVLLELPPTENALSPEEGHLELLWQDESLVVCNKPAGLTVHPCPSCPEHTLVQRLLGRFPQLGRLEGLRPGIVHRLDKDTSGLLLVALTEPARLALSAAFARREVHKEYLALVSGLPPEQGECREPLGRHPTAKIKMAVLPETRGGKPAHTTWKRLWNTPDQRVSLLAVRIHTGRTHQIRVHLAHLGHPLLGDKLYAPAPVRELAPRQMLHAWHLAFSHPDSGEEMHFACPPPDDLLQAALAACRRMRRVIVTGNPGSGKSALTRHLAALGLPCVNADALVAGLYAPGGEVAAWLERRSGRDLLAENGGVDKTALLAAMRANPALRREVEELVHALVRVAIKDFWQAQEAAGAALAVAEVPLYFECGWQAAFNPAPLTVGVHCPLPLRLQRIMTNRGWSEEKAAALEAWQWPEARKEAACDLLVDNSGSPEALENAARDLTGRLEDLRREEEAARRRALEALWQ
;
A
#
# COMPACT_ATOMS: atom_id res chain seq x y z
N MET A 1 12.46 35.28 32.35
CA MET A 1 12.44 35.76 33.75
C MET A 1 13.09 34.68 34.60
N ASN A 2 14.30 34.89 35.10
CA ASN A 2 15.04 33.83 35.83
C ASN A 2 14.85 33.90 37.35
N ARG A 3 14.11 34.88 37.85
CA ARG A 3 13.92 35.15 39.27
C ARG A 3 12.47 35.57 39.53
N ILE A 4 11.84 34.94 40.51
CA ILE A 4 10.48 35.24 40.98
C ILE A 4 10.60 35.58 42.46
N GLU A 5 10.08 36.73 42.87
CA GLU A 5 10.09 37.18 44.26
C GLU A 5 8.66 37.51 44.70
N LEU A 6 8.24 36.94 45.83
CA LEU A 6 6.86 37.00 46.33
C LEU A 6 6.87 37.28 47.84
N LEU A 7 5.95 38.12 48.29
CA LEU A 7 5.63 38.26 49.71
C LEU A 7 4.30 37.55 49.99
N ILE A 8 4.29 36.62 50.94
CA ILE A 8 3.08 35.89 51.30
C ILE A 8 2.14 36.79 52.10
N THR A 9 0.98 37.08 51.52
CA THR A 9 -0.10 37.85 52.15
C THR A 9 -1.02 36.94 52.98
N ALA A 10 -1.90 37.54 53.79
CA ALA A 10 -2.90 36.78 54.55
C ALA A 10 -3.78 35.88 53.66
N ASP A 11 -4.09 36.33 52.44
CA ASP A 11 -4.94 35.59 51.48
C ASP A 11 -4.24 34.39 50.84
N THR A 12 -2.90 34.40 50.81
CA THR A 12 -2.10 33.33 50.19
C THR A 12 -1.43 32.41 51.21
N ALA A 13 -1.53 32.75 52.50
CA ALA A 13 -1.05 31.95 53.61
C ALA A 13 -1.81 30.62 53.76
N GLY A 14 -1.14 29.59 54.29
CA GLY A 14 -1.69 28.25 54.49
C GLY A 14 -1.80 27.41 53.21
N ARG A 15 -1.56 28.00 52.03
CA ARG A 15 -1.49 27.30 50.75
C ARG A 15 -0.14 26.61 50.57
N ARG A 16 -0.10 25.60 49.71
CA ARG A 16 1.14 24.92 49.34
C ARG A 16 2.02 25.84 48.51
N LEU A 17 3.33 25.80 48.76
CA LEU A 17 4.35 26.56 48.07
C LEU A 17 4.27 26.40 46.54
N ASP A 18 4.11 25.18 46.03
CA ASP A 18 3.95 24.91 44.60
C ASP A 18 2.73 25.59 43.97
N ARG A 19 1.65 25.74 44.74
CA ARG A 19 0.42 26.40 44.30
C ARG A 19 0.58 27.92 44.27
N VAL A 20 1.23 28.49 45.29
CA VAL A 20 1.50 29.93 45.34
C VAL A 20 2.46 30.35 44.21
N LEU A 21 3.54 29.59 44.00
CA LEU A 21 4.49 29.82 42.92
C LEU A 21 3.84 29.72 41.53
N ARG A 22 2.94 28.75 41.33
CA ARG A 22 2.22 28.59 40.06
C ARG A 22 1.26 29.74 39.78
N ASP A 23 0.56 30.22 40.81
CA ASP A 23 -0.36 31.34 40.62
C ASP A 23 0.39 32.64 40.31
N ALA A 24 1.58 32.83 40.90
CA ALA A 24 2.44 33.98 40.63
C ALA A 24 3.22 33.89 39.32
N ALA A 25 3.45 32.68 38.80
CA ALA A 25 4.08 32.43 37.51
C ALA A 25 3.24 31.46 36.65
N PRO A 26 2.09 31.91 36.11
CA PRO A 26 1.18 31.06 35.34
C PRO A 26 1.82 30.44 34.09
N GLY A 27 2.85 31.10 33.55
CA GLY A 27 3.59 30.66 32.37
C GLY A 27 4.59 29.53 32.61
N LEU A 28 4.78 29.06 33.85
CA LEU A 28 5.70 27.95 34.16
C LEU A 28 4.95 26.66 34.46
N SER A 29 5.44 25.55 33.92
CA SER A 29 4.87 24.24 34.21
C SER A 29 5.06 23.86 35.69
N ARG A 30 4.10 23.12 36.24
CA ARG A 30 4.18 22.60 37.62
C ARG A 30 5.44 21.76 37.85
N ALA A 31 5.87 20.99 36.84
CA ALA A 31 7.07 20.15 36.92
C ALA A 31 8.35 20.98 37.03
N ALA A 32 8.45 22.09 36.27
CA ALA A 32 9.58 23.01 36.34
C ALA A 32 9.70 23.64 37.74
N LEU A 33 8.57 24.14 38.29
CA LEU A 33 8.52 24.71 39.64
C LEU A 33 8.92 23.68 40.71
N GLN A 34 8.39 22.46 40.63
CA GLN A 34 8.72 21.40 41.58
C GLN A 34 10.19 20.99 41.47
N LYS A 35 10.75 20.90 40.26
CA LYS A 35 12.16 20.58 40.04
C LYS A 35 13.08 21.66 40.62
N ALA A 36 12.75 22.94 40.41
CA ALA A 36 13.52 24.06 40.96
C ALA A 36 13.50 24.07 42.50
N VAL A 37 12.33 23.83 43.11
CA VAL A 37 12.22 23.68 44.57
C VAL A 37 13.02 22.47 45.07
N LEU A 38 12.85 21.29 44.48
CA LEU A 38 13.60 20.08 44.85
C LEU A 38 15.12 20.23 44.70
N ALA A 39 15.57 21.05 43.76
CA ALA A 39 16.98 21.40 43.56
C ALA A 39 17.50 22.48 44.52
N GLY A 40 16.70 22.90 45.52
CA GLY A 40 17.09 23.87 46.54
C GLY A 40 17.17 25.31 46.03
N ARG A 41 16.56 25.62 44.88
CA ARG A 41 16.60 26.95 44.25
C ARG A 41 15.47 27.87 44.69
N CYS A 42 14.68 27.44 45.68
CA CYS A 42 13.63 28.22 46.30
C CYS A 42 14.06 28.58 47.72
N LEU A 43 14.13 29.87 48.03
CA LEU A 43 14.35 30.38 49.37
C LEU A 43 13.03 30.85 49.96
N VAL A 44 12.81 30.54 51.24
CA VAL A 44 11.74 31.13 52.05
C VAL A 44 12.42 31.78 53.26
N ASP A 45 12.29 33.09 53.38
CA ASP A 45 13.00 33.90 54.38
C ASP A 45 14.52 33.65 54.34
N ASP A 46 15.08 33.69 53.12
CA ASP A 46 16.49 33.43 52.81
C ASP A 46 16.99 32.00 53.12
N LEU A 47 16.11 31.09 53.52
CA LEU A 47 16.43 29.68 53.79
C LEU A 47 15.99 28.76 52.63
N PRO A 48 16.86 27.86 52.14
CA PRO A 48 16.50 26.96 51.05
C PRO A 48 15.42 25.96 51.47
N VAL A 49 14.41 25.81 50.62
CA VAL A 49 13.30 24.88 50.79
C VAL A 49 13.30 23.88 49.64
N SER A 50 13.35 22.59 49.99
CA SER A 50 13.30 21.47 49.04
C SER A 50 11.94 20.78 48.96
N ARG A 51 10.92 21.33 49.64
CA ARG A 51 9.58 20.76 49.75
C ARG A 51 8.54 21.59 49.02
N PRO A 52 8.10 21.18 47.81
CA PRO A 52 7.10 21.93 47.04
C PRO A 52 5.72 21.97 47.72
N ASP A 53 5.44 21.05 48.63
CA ASP A 53 4.19 20.94 49.36
C ASP A 53 4.19 21.69 50.70
N ALA A 54 5.28 22.38 51.05
CA ALA A 54 5.37 23.16 52.27
C ALA A 54 4.26 24.23 52.33
N LYS A 55 3.65 24.42 53.51
CA LYS A 55 2.65 25.48 53.72
C LYS A 55 3.34 26.81 53.95
N THR A 56 2.88 27.84 53.26
CA THR A 56 3.37 29.21 53.42
C THR A 56 2.72 29.88 54.64
N ARG A 57 3.42 30.81 55.28
CA ARG A 57 2.94 31.63 56.41
C ARG A 57 2.86 33.10 55.99
N PRO A 58 1.97 33.91 56.60
CA PRO A 58 1.91 35.34 56.33
C PRO A 58 3.26 36.01 56.61
N GLY A 59 3.65 36.95 55.76
CA GLY A 59 4.89 37.73 55.90
C GLY A 59 6.15 37.06 55.36
N GLN A 60 6.09 35.79 54.93
CA GLN A 60 7.27 35.12 54.38
C GLN A 60 7.67 35.68 53.02
N ARG A 61 8.98 35.85 52.80
CA ARG A 61 9.54 36.21 51.49
C ARG A 61 9.96 34.95 50.76
N VAL A 62 9.31 34.68 49.63
CA VAL A 62 9.66 33.55 48.76
C VAL A 62 10.44 34.06 47.57
N LEU A 63 11.64 33.53 47.38
CA LEU A 63 12.49 33.78 46.23
C LEU A 63 12.73 32.48 45.47
N LEU A 64 12.28 32.40 44.22
CA LEU A 64 12.58 31.26 43.34
C LEU A 64 13.52 31.71 42.23
N GLU A 65 14.68 31.08 42.16
CA GLU A 65 15.58 31.17 41.02
C GLU A 65 15.38 29.95 40.12
N LEU A 66 15.07 30.18 38.85
CA LEU A 66 14.98 29.09 37.89
C LEU A 66 16.39 28.77 37.39
N PRO A 67 16.81 27.49 37.39
CA PRO A 67 18.08 27.14 36.78
C PRO A 67 18.09 27.59 35.31
N PRO A 68 19.25 27.99 34.75
CA PRO A 68 19.36 28.14 33.31
C PRO A 68 18.98 26.80 32.66
N THR A 69 18.18 26.86 31.60
CA THR A 69 17.78 25.69 30.83
C THR A 69 19.02 25.11 30.14
N GLU A 70 19.75 24.22 30.80
CA GLU A 70 20.71 23.34 30.14
C GLU A 70 19.90 22.33 29.34
N ASN A 71 19.50 22.73 28.12
CA ASN A 71 19.10 21.77 27.13
C ASN A 71 20.36 21.05 26.67
N ALA A 72 20.54 19.82 27.17
CA ALA A 72 21.56 18.87 26.70
C ALA A 72 21.40 18.47 25.22
N LEU A 73 20.56 19.18 24.47
CA LEU A 73 20.28 18.99 23.06
C LEU A 73 21.13 19.96 22.26
N SER A 74 22.04 19.43 21.46
CA SER A 74 22.79 20.24 20.50
C SER A 74 21.94 20.50 19.25
N PRO A 75 21.88 21.75 18.76
CA PRO A 75 21.22 22.06 17.49
C PRO A 75 21.93 21.35 16.34
N GLU A 76 21.16 20.97 15.32
CA GLU A 76 21.69 20.36 14.10
C GLU A 76 21.16 21.10 12.87
N GLU A 77 21.97 21.16 11.82
CA GLU A 77 21.50 21.60 10.50
C GLU A 77 20.76 20.48 9.78
N GLY A 78 19.76 20.83 8.98
CA GLY A 78 19.06 19.88 8.14
C GLY A 78 17.79 20.45 7.53
N HIS A 79 17.33 19.81 6.46
CA HIS A 79 16.09 20.21 5.80
C HIS A 79 14.89 20.03 6.73
N LEU A 80 14.04 21.07 6.77
CA LEU A 80 12.76 21.14 7.44
C LEU A 80 11.76 21.74 6.46
N GLU A 81 10.73 20.99 6.10
CA GLU A 81 9.63 21.50 5.32
C GLU A 81 8.57 22.06 6.28
N LEU A 82 8.36 23.38 6.23
CA LEU A 82 7.42 24.08 7.08
C LEU A 82 6.19 24.48 6.27
N LEU A 83 5.01 24.13 6.77
CA LEU A 83 3.74 24.55 6.17
C LEU A 83 3.23 25.85 6.79
N TRP A 84 3.56 26.07 8.06
CA TRP A 84 3.17 27.26 8.80
C TRP A 84 4.14 27.57 9.91
N GLN A 85 4.33 28.85 10.18
CA GLN A 85 5.11 29.34 11.29
C GLN A 85 4.62 30.74 11.70
N ASP A 86 4.47 30.93 13.01
CA ASP A 86 4.26 32.24 13.66
C ASP A 86 5.16 32.35 14.91
N GLU A 87 4.87 33.29 15.80
CA GLU A 87 5.62 33.48 17.05
C GLU A 87 5.47 32.32 18.05
N SER A 88 4.37 31.57 17.97
CA SER A 88 3.92 30.62 18.99
C SER A 88 4.00 29.16 18.58
N LEU A 89 3.90 28.85 17.29
CA LEU A 89 3.94 27.48 16.80
C LEU A 89 4.53 27.35 15.40
N VAL A 90 4.83 26.10 15.06
CA VAL A 90 5.22 25.69 13.71
C VAL A 90 4.51 24.38 13.37
N VAL A 91 4.03 24.29 12.12
CA VAL A 91 3.54 23.06 11.51
C VAL A 91 4.52 22.65 10.43
N CYS A 92 5.07 21.45 10.56
CA CYS A 92 6.09 20.92 9.65
C CYS A 92 5.69 19.57 9.06
N ASN A 93 6.18 19.28 7.86
CA ASN A 93 6.11 17.95 7.26
C ASN A 93 7.34 17.16 7.70
N LYS A 94 7.15 16.20 8.59
CA LYS A 94 8.23 15.31 9.02
C LYS A 94 8.48 14.25 7.94
N PRO A 95 9.70 14.12 7.38
CA PRO A 95 10.00 13.02 6.47
C PRO A 95 9.99 11.68 7.22
N ALA A 96 9.78 10.59 6.48
CA ALA A 96 9.99 9.24 7.03
C ALA A 96 11.48 9.00 7.33
N GLY A 97 11.77 8.11 8.27
CA GLY A 97 13.13 7.82 8.73
C GLY A 97 13.66 8.77 9.80
N LEU A 98 13.04 9.94 10.00
CA LEU A 98 13.45 10.92 11.01
C LEU A 98 12.73 10.68 12.35
N THR A 99 13.50 10.43 13.40
CA THR A 99 13.01 10.33 14.79
C THR A 99 12.61 11.72 15.28
N VAL A 100 11.48 11.85 16.01
CA VAL A 100 11.00 13.16 16.48
C VAL A 100 11.90 13.77 17.55
N HIS A 101 12.22 13.03 18.61
CA HIS A 101 13.03 13.49 19.74
C HIS A 101 14.00 12.40 20.19
N PRO A 102 15.10 12.76 20.87
CA PRO A 102 16.09 11.79 21.31
C PRO A 102 15.52 10.66 22.15
N CYS A 103 16.04 9.47 21.92
CA CYS A 103 15.73 8.28 22.69
C CYS A 103 17.00 7.41 22.79
N PRO A 104 17.06 6.41 23.70
CA PRO A 104 18.27 5.61 23.88
C PRO A 104 18.83 4.96 22.60
N SER A 105 17.97 4.66 21.62
CA SER A 105 18.36 4.09 20.32
C SER A 105 18.66 5.11 19.23
N CYS A 106 18.44 6.42 19.48
CA CYS A 106 18.65 7.52 18.56
C CYS A 106 18.84 8.81 19.38
N PRO A 107 20.03 9.02 19.99
CA PRO A 107 20.28 10.17 20.86
C PRO A 107 20.41 11.48 20.07
N GLU A 108 20.83 11.39 18.81
CA GLU A 108 21.08 12.52 17.92
C GLU A 108 20.34 12.34 16.57
N HIS A 109 20.46 13.30 15.66
CA HIS A 109 19.85 13.31 14.33
C HIS A 109 18.33 13.24 14.35
N THR A 110 17.72 14.00 15.26
CA THR A 110 16.26 14.05 15.45
C THR A 110 15.65 15.34 14.93
N LEU A 111 14.33 15.32 14.69
CA LEU A 111 13.59 16.51 14.26
C LEU A 111 13.74 17.65 15.27
N VAL A 112 13.70 17.36 16.57
CA VAL A 112 13.89 18.35 17.64
C VAL A 112 15.20 19.11 17.51
N GLN A 113 16.31 18.44 17.16
CA GLN A 113 17.61 19.10 17.05
C GLN A 113 17.69 19.99 15.81
N ARG A 114 17.06 19.56 14.70
CA ARG A 114 16.89 20.41 13.50
C ARG A 114 16.01 21.62 13.78
N LEU A 115 14.90 21.42 14.48
CA LEU A 115 14.01 22.49 14.92
C LEU A 115 14.75 23.46 15.84
N LEU A 116 15.61 22.97 16.74
CA LEU A 116 16.42 23.81 17.62
C LEU A 116 17.43 24.66 16.83
N GLY A 117 18.05 24.10 15.79
CA GLY A 117 18.93 24.84 14.89
C GLY A 117 18.20 25.97 14.14
N ARG A 118 16.95 25.73 13.72
CA ARG A 118 16.11 26.72 13.02
C ARG A 118 15.42 27.73 13.94
N PHE A 119 15.05 27.29 15.15
CA PHE A 119 14.31 28.05 16.15
C PHE A 119 15.05 28.02 17.49
N PRO A 120 16.11 28.83 17.66
CA PRO A 120 16.93 28.83 18.88
C PRO A 120 16.13 29.11 20.16
N GLN A 121 14.98 29.78 20.06
CA GLN A 121 14.07 30.01 21.19
C GLN A 121 13.53 28.73 21.82
N LEU A 122 13.46 27.62 21.08
CA LEU A 122 13.14 26.30 21.63
C LEU A 122 14.14 25.88 22.72
N GLY A 123 15.38 26.38 22.65
CA GLY A 123 16.41 26.18 23.65
C GLY A 123 16.04 26.71 25.04
N ARG A 124 15.04 27.60 25.14
CA ARG A 124 14.54 28.15 26.41
C ARG A 124 13.50 27.25 27.08
N LEU A 125 12.89 26.32 26.33
CA LEU A 125 11.91 25.38 26.86
C LEU A 125 12.61 24.20 27.55
N GLU A 126 12.11 23.77 28.71
CA GLU A 126 12.74 22.72 29.50
C GLU A 126 12.58 21.31 28.90
N GLY A 127 13.68 20.55 28.87
CA GLY A 127 13.68 19.09 28.74
C GLY A 127 14.10 18.58 27.36
N LEU A 128 14.14 17.26 27.20
CA LEU A 128 14.66 16.60 25.98
C LEU A 128 13.70 16.59 24.78
N ARG A 129 12.63 17.40 24.83
CA ARG A 129 11.59 17.46 23.80
C ARG A 129 10.96 18.87 23.71
N PRO A 130 11.78 19.93 23.59
CA PRO A 130 11.30 21.30 23.57
C PRO A 130 10.24 21.47 22.49
N GLY A 131 9.10 22.07 22.84
CA GLY A 131 8.00 22.34 21.92
C GLY A 131 7.16 21.14 21.47
N ILE A 132 7.60 19.91 21.69
CA ILE A 132 6.91 18.71 21.18
C ILE A 132 5.65 18.40 22.03
N VAL A 133 4.48 18.55 21.40
CA VAL A 133 3.17 18.28 22.01
C VAL A 133 2.53 16.96 21.54
N HIS A 134 2.99 16.43 20.41
CA HIS A 134 2.64 15.09 19.92
C HIS A 134 3.79 14.50 19.09
N ARG A 135 3.68 13.22 18.69
CA ARG A 135 4.76 12.52 17.98
C ARG A 135 4.23 11.62 16.88
N LEU A 136 5.06 11.47 15.85
CA LEU A 136 4.97 10.44 14.84
C LEU A 136 6.03 9.36 15.09
N ASP A 137 5.81 8.15 14.57
CA ASP A 137 6.85 7.12 14.53
C ASP A 137 7.99 7.54 13.59
N LYS A 138 9.17 6.94 13.75
CA LYS A 138 10.36 7.22 12.91
C LYS A 138 10.00 7.16 11.42
N ASP A 139 9.34 6.09 11.00
CA ASP A 139 9.02 5.83 9.60
C ASP A 139 7.62 6.32 9.18
N THR A 140 6.87 7.00 10.05
CA THR A 140 5.66 7.72 9.64
C THR A 140 6.05 9.11 9.12
N SER A 141 5.59 9.50 7.93
CA SER A 141 5.77 10.85 7.40
C SER A 141 4.55 11.73 7.72
N GLY A 142 4.66 13.05 7.48
CA GLY A 142 3.53 13.97 7.50
C GLY A 142 3.54 14.99 8.63
N LEU A 143 2.38 15.61 8.84
CA LEU A 143 2.19 16.79 9.67
C LEU A 143 2.55 16.57 11.14
N LEU A 144 3.39 17.45 11.65
CA LEU A 144 3.73 17.56 13.07
C LEU A 144 3.58 19.02 13.53
N LEU A 145 2.97 19.19 14.70
CA LEU A 145 2.73 20.48 15.36
C LEU A 145 3.69 20.62 16.52
N VAL A 146 4.38 21.76 16.57
CA VAL A 146 5.39 22.08 17.57
C VAL A 146 5.11 23.48 18.12
N ALA A 147 5.11 23.61 19.43
CA ALA A 147 5.01 24.90 20.11
C ALA A 147 6.38 25.57 20.22
N LEU A 148 6.49 26.84 19.85
CA LEU A 148 7.71 27.64 19.97
C LEU A 148 7.82 28.34 21.34
N THR A 149 6.71 28.47 22.07
CA THR A 149 6.64 29.11 23.39
C THR A 149 6.04 28.17 24.45
N GLU A 150 6.36 28.42 25.73
CA GLU A 150 5.84 27.61 26.84
C GLU A 150 4.31 27.75 27.03
N PRO A 151 3.71 28.96 26.92
CA PRO A 151 2.25 29.10 26.93
C PRO A 151 1.57 28.30 25.82
N ALA A 152 2.05 28.40 24.58
CA ALA A 152 1.53 27.61 23.46
C ALA A 152 1.70 26.11 23.71
N ARG A 153 2.84 25.67 24.26
CA ARG A 153 3.10 24.26 24.58
C ARG A 153 2.09 23.73 25.59
N LEU A 154 1.77 24.50 26.65
CA LEU A 154 0.79 24.11 27.66
C LEU A 154 -0.63 24.06 27.08
N ALA A 155 -1.03 25.08 26.33
CA ALA A 155 -2.34 25.16 25.68
C ALA A 155 -2.56 23.98 24.71
N LEU A 156 -1.62 23.76 23.79
CA LEU A 156 -1.68 22.66 22.82
C LEU A 156 -1.61 21.28 23.50
N SER A 157 -0.77 21.10 24.53
CA SER A 157 -0.75 19.85 25.30
C SER A 157 -2.10 19.56 25.95
N ALA A 158 -2.79 20.58 26.45
CA ALA A 158 -4.13 20.45 27.01
C ALA A 158 -5.15 20.09 25.92
N ALA A 159 -5.08 20.71 24.74
CA ALA A 159 -5.94 20.38 23.60
C ALA A 159 -5.78 18.92 23.15
N PHE A 160 -4.53 18.41 23.08
CA PHE A 160 -4.26 16.99 22.82
C PHE A 160 -4.84 16.08 23.90
N ALA A 161 -4.74 16.47 25.18
CA ALA A 161 -5.29 15.69 26.29
C ALA A 161 -6.82 15.65 26.27
N ARG A 162 -7.47 16.77 25.91
CA ARG A 162 -8.93 16.90 25.73
C ARG A 162 -9.45 16.31 24.42
N ARG A 163 -8.56 15.88 23.51
CA ARG A 163 -8.88 15.30 22.19
C ARG A 163 -9.55 16.30 21.24
N GLU A 164 -9.21 17.57 21.38
CA GLU A 164 -9.70 18.67 20.54
C GLU A 164 -8.92 18.75 19.21
N VAL A 165 -7.74 18.13 19.14
CA VAL A 165 -6.92 18.10 17.92
C VAL A 165 -7.38 16.99 16.98
N HIS A 166 -7.81 17.38 15.79
CA HIS A 166 -8.18 16.46 14.71
C HIS A 166 -6.93 15.97 13.98
N LYS A 167 -6.79 14.66 13.82
CA LYS A 167 -5.67 14.02 13.11
C LYS A 167 -6.18 12.91 12.22
N GLU A 168 -5.79 12.97 10.95
CA GLU A 168 -6.10 11.95 9.98
C GLU A 168 -4.85 11.50 9.22
N TYR A 169 -4.83 10.23 8.86
CA TYR A 169 -3.69 9.55 8.28
C TYR A 169 -4.11 8.81 7.01
N LEU A 170 -3.27 8.84 5.99
CA LEU A 170 -3.35 7.91 4.88
C LEU A 170 -2.60 6.63 5.26
N ALA A 171 -3.27 5.49 5.13
CA ALA A 171 -2.73 4.17 5.47
C ALA A 171 -2.95 3.19 4.33
N LEU A 172 -1.86 2.69 3.73
CA LEU A 172 -1.93 1.63 2.72
C LEU A 172 -1.81 0.27 3.43
N VAL A 173 -2.87 -0.54 3.35
CA VAL A 173 -3.05 -1.78 4.13
C VAL A 173 -3.25 -3.00 3.24
N SER A 174 -2.94 -4.17 3.77
CA SER A 174 -3.25 -5.44 3.12
C SER A 174 -4.74 -5.82 3.27
N GLY A 175 -5.29 -6.39 2.21
CA GLY A 175 -6.66 -6.86 2.10
C GLY A 175 -7.68 -5.77 1.83
N LEU A 176 -8.94 -6.10 2.10
CA LEU A 176 -10.11 -5.25 1.90
C LEU A 176 -10.85 -5.05 3.24
N PRO A 177 -10.38 -4.14 4.11
CA PRO A 177 -11.12 -3.75 5.31
C PRO A 177 -12.49 -3.19 4.93
N PRO A 178 -13.51 -3.23 5.80
CA PRO A 178 -14.81 -2.60 5.55
C PRO A 178 -14.69 -1.14 5.10
N GLU A 179 -15.66 -0.66 4.31
CA GLU A 179 -15.65 0.71 3.78
C GLU A 179 -15.55 1.76 4.89
N GLN A 180 -16.21 1.53 6.01
CA GLN A 180 -16.05 2.27 7.25
C GLN A 180 -15.86 1.29 8.39
N GLY A 181 -15.05 1.65 9.38
CA GLY A 181 -14.88 0.81 10.56
C GLY A 181 -14.20 1.52 11.72
N GLU A 182 -14.18 0.84 12.86
CA GLU A 182 -13.53 1.32 14.07
C GLU A 182 -12.85 0.18 14.85
N CYS A 183 -11.87 0.56 15.68
CA CYS A 183 -11.23 -0.32 16.64
C CYS A 183 -10.98 0.42 17.94
N ARG A 184 -11.53 -0.14 19.02
CA ARG A 184 -11.47 0.41 20.39
C ARG A 184 -10.61 -0.42 21.35
N GLU A 185 -9.89 -1.40 20.80
CA GLU A 185 -9.07 -2.30 21.59
C GLU A 185 -7.99 -1.54 22.37
N PRO A 186 -7.86 -1.76 23.69
CA PRO A 186 -6.86 -1.08 24.50
C PRO A 186 -5.44 -1.53 24.12
N LEU A 187 -4.49 -0.60 24.20
CA LEU A 187 -3.10 -0.82 23.80
C LEU A 187 -2.12 -0.71 24.96
N GLY A 188 -1.21 -1.68 25.04
CA GLY A 188 -0.15 -1.74 26.04
C GLY A 188 1.19 -2.15 25.43
N ARG A 189 2.25 -2.09 26.24
CA ARG A 189 3.55 -2.64 25.84
C ARG A 189 3.41 -4.15 25.68
N HIS A 190 3.99 -4.72 24.63
CA HIS A 190 3.96 -6.17 24.47
C HIS A 190 4.70 -6.84 25.65
N PRO A 191 4.15 -7.88 26.30
CA PRO A 191 4.72 -8.45 27.52
C PRO A 191 6.17 -8.95 27.37
N THR A 192 6.49 -9.59 26.25
CA THR A 192 7.82 -10.16 25.98
C THR A 192 8.64 -9.36 24.94
N ALA A 193 8.03 -8.96 23.82
CA ALA A 193 8.69 -8.20 22.76
C ALA A 193 8.83 -6.72 23.10
N LYS A 194 9.91 -6.35 23.81
CA LYS A 194 10.14 -5.00 24.33
C LYS A 194 10.05 -3.86 23.32
N ILE A 195 10.11 -4.07 22.00
CA ILE A 195 9.98 -3.00 21.00
C ILE A 195 8.55 -2.84 20.46
N LYS A 196 7.67 -3.80 20.74
CA LYS A 196 6.29 -3.86 20.21
C LYS A 196 5.27 -3.35 21.22
N MET A 197 4.16 -2.89 20.68
CA MET A 197 2.90 -2.67 21.38
C MET A 197 1.97 -3.82 21.03
N ALA A 198 0.95 -4.06 21.84
CA ALA A 198 -0.03 -5.11 21.62
C ALA A 198 -1.41 -4.64 22.07
N VAL A 199 -2.45 -5.24 21.50
CA VAL A 199 -3.77 -5.24 22.12
C VAL A 199 -3.64 -5.96 23.46
N LEU A 200 -3.94 -5.25 24.53
CA LEU A 200 -3.76 -5.72 25.89
C LEU A 200 -4.93 -5.22 26.73
N PRO A 201 -5.67 -6.09 27.42
CA PRO A 201 -6.76 -5.67 28.30
C PRO A 201 -6.29 -4.64 29.33
N GLU A 202 -7.18 -3.74 29.74
CA GLU A 202 -6.87 -2.70 30.74
C GLU A 202 -6.42 -3.31 32.08
N THR A 203 -7.00 -4.46 32.46
CA THR A 203 -6.60 -5.25 33.64
C THR A 203 -5.14 -5.70 33.61
N ARG A 204 -4.51 -5.73 32.44
CA ARG A 204 -3.09 -6.07 32.25
C ARG A 204 -2.23 -4.86 31.85
N GLY A 205 -2.72 -3.64 32.06
CA GLY A 205 -2.00 -2.40 31.78
C GLY A 205 -2.20 -1.85 30.37
N GLY A 206 -3.18 -2.35 29.63
CA GLY A 206 -3.68 -1.69 28.42
C GLY A 206 -4.24 -0.31 28.71
N LYS A 207 -4.11 0.60 27.74
CA LYS A 207 -4.70 1.94 27.81
C LYS A 207 -5.76 2.08 26.71
N PRO A 208 -6.93 2.69 26.99
CA PRO A 208 -7.95 2.93 25.98
C PRO A 208 -7.37 3.58 24.72
N ALA A 209 -7.73 3.03 23.57
CA ALA A 209 -7.33 3.51 22.26
C ALA A 209 -8.54 3.50 21.32
N HIS A 210 -8.64 4.48 20.42
CA HIS A 210 -9.77 4.56 19.49
C HIS A 210 -9.30 5.07 18.12
N THR A 211 -9.53 4.23 17.12
CA THR A 211 -9.20 4.46 15.72
C THR A 211 -10.44 4.22 14.88
N THR A 212 -10.76 5.14 13.97
CA THR A 212 -11.83 5.00 12.96
C THR A 212 -11.23 5.15 11.58
N TRP A 213 -11.83 4.57 10.56
CA TRP A 213 -11.35 4.74 9.18
C TRP A 213 -12.48 4.75 8.17
N LYS A 214 -12.17 5.32 6.99
CA LYS A 214 -12.89 5.19 5.75
C LYS A 214 -11.95 4.65 4.67
N ARG A 215 -12.37 3.65 3.90
CA ARG A 215 -11.64 3.16 2.74
C ARG A 215 -11.83 4.14 1.59
N LEU A 216 -10.73 4.69 1.08
CA LEU A 216 -10.73 5.63 -0.04
C LEU A 216 -10.59 4.92 -1.38
N TRP A 217 -9.83 3.84 -1.40
CA TRP A 217 -9.44 3.14 -2.62
C TRP A 217 -8.99 1.72 -2.32
N ASN A 218 -9.04 0.83 -3.32
CA ASN A 218 -8.43 -0.49 -3.28
C ASN A 218 -7.98 -0.94 -4.67
N THR A 219 -7.04 -1.88 -4.71
CA THR A 219 -6.67 -2.56 -5.95
C THR A 219 -7.86 -3.32 -6.53
N PRO A 220 -7.96 -3.52 -7.86
CA PRO A 220 -9.06 -4.28 -8.47
C PRO A 220 -9.23 -5.70 -7.92
N ASP A 221 -8.13 -6.32 -7.51
CA ASP A 221 -8.09 -7.66 -6.91
C ASP A 221 -8.25 -7.67 -5.38
N GLN A 222 -8.55 -6.51 -4.78
CA GLN A 222 -8.88 -6.35 -3.36
C GLN A 222 -7.76 -6.77 -2.38
N ARG A 223 -6.52 -6.90 -2.86
CA ARG A 223 -5.37 -7.28 -2.03
C ARG A 223 -4.77 -6.14 -1.22
N VAL A 224 -5.00 -4.90 -1.65
CA VAL A 224 -4.47 -3.70 -1.00
C VAL A 224 -5.53 -2.61 -0.99
N SER A 225 -5.64 -1.90 0.12
CA SER A 225 -6.56 -0.77 0.29
C SER A 225 -5.85 0.46 0.83
N LEU A 226 -6.30 1.65 0.43
CA LEU A 226 -5.93 2.93 1.02
C LEU A 226 -7.05 3.38 1.96
N LEU A 227 -6.69 3.70 3.20
CA LEU A 227 -7.61 4.16 4.23
C LEU A 227 -7.29 5.62 4.62
N ALA A 228 -8.33 6.43 4.80
CA ALA A 228 -8.30 7.61 5.64
C ALA A 228 -8.58 7.17 7.09
N VAL A 229 -7.57 7.27 7.95
CA VAL A 229 -7.61 6.78 9.33
C VAL A 229 -7.57 7.95 10.29
N ARG A 230 -8.62 8.11 11.10
CA ARG A 230 -8.69 9.09 12.17
C ARG A 230 -8.38 8.42 13.51
N ILE A 231 -7.53 9.07 14.31
CA ILE A 231 -7.27 8.64 15.69
C ILE A 231 -7.89 9.62 16.68
N HIS A 232 -8.65 9.09 17.62
CA HIS A 232 -9.28 9.86 18.71
C HIS A 232 -8.44 9.82 19.99
N THR A 233 -7.41 8.98 19.99
CA THR A 233 -6.40 8.86 21.04
C THR A 233 -5.01 8.85 20.41
N GLY A 234 -3.97 9.16 21.18
CA GLY A 234 -2.58 9.05 20.73
C GLY A 234 -1.80 8.02 21.53
N ARG A 235 -1.90 6.74 21.19
CA ARG A 235 -1.05 5.67 21.77
C ARG A 235 0.11 5.33 20.82
N THR A 236 1.22 4.84 21.38
CA THR A 236 2.37 4.40 20.56
C THR A 236 1.95 3.29 19.61
N HIS A 237 2.34 3.42 18.33
CA HIS A 237 2.01 2.45 17.26
C HIS A 237 0.51 2.17 17.07
N GLN A 238 -0.38 3.08 17.49
CA GLN A 238 -1.82 2.80 17.58
C GLN A 238 -2.45 2.27 16.27
N ILE A 239 -2.29 3.02 15.18
CA ILE A 239 -2.84 2.65 13.87
C ILE A 239 -2.28 1.31 13.42
N ARG A 240 -0.96 1.14 13.57
CA ARG A 240 -0.22 -0.06 13.16
C ARG A 240 -0.73 -1.32 13.87
N VAL A 241 -0.91 -1.25 15.19
CA VAL A 241 -1.39 -2.38 15.99
C VAL A 241 -2.87 -2.66 15.74
N HIS A 242 -3.72 -1.63 15.69
CA HIS A 242 -5.16 -1.85 15.45
C HIS A 242 -5.40 -2.48 14.08
N LEU A 243 -4.79 -1.95 13.03
CA LEU A 243 -4.98 -2.47 11.67
C LEU A 243 -4.39 -3.88 11.53
N ALA A 244 -3.21 -4.16 12.13
CA ALA A 244 -2.67 -5.52 12.15
C ALA A 244 -3.54 -6.49 12.97
N HIS A 245 -4.09 -6.05 14.12
CA HIS A 245 -4.98 -6.85 14.96
C HIS A 245 -6.26 -7.24 14.22
N LEU A 246 -6.79 -6.35 13.38
CA LEU A 246 -7.94 -6.60 12.52
C LEU A 246 -7.62 -7.43 11.26
N GLY A 247 -6.37 -7.87 11.08
CA GLY A 247 -5.96 -8.66 9.90
C GLY A 247 -5.58 -7.82 8.67
N HIS A 248 -5.46 -6.49 8.82
CA HIS A 248 -5.15 -5.54 7.75
C HIS A 248 -3.87 -4.74 8.03
N PRO A 249 -2.71 -5.39 8.24
CA PRO A 249 -1.47 -4.68 8.55
C PRO A 249 -1.07 -3.71 7.42
N LEU A 250 -0.36 -2.65 7.80
CA LEU A 250 0.20 -1.70 6.84
C LEU A 250 1.25 -2.37 5.94
N LEU A 251 1.25 -2.01 4.67
CA LEU A 251 2.33 -2.40 3.75
C LEU A 251 3.67 -1.88 4.28
N GLY A 252 4.70 -2.74 4.21
CA GLY A 252 6.05 -2.40 4.64
C GLY A 252 6.27 -2.26 6.16
N ASP A 253 5.28 -2.59 6.99
CA ASP A 253 5.45 -2.55 8.45
C ASP A 253 6.31 -3.73 8.94
N LYS A 254 7.59 -3.44 9.20
CA LYS A 254 8.59 -4.42 9.64
C LYS A 254 8.29 -5.06 11.00
N LEU A 255 7.46 -4.43 11.84
CA LEU A 255 7.17 -4.92 13.19
C LEU A 255 5.89 -5.75 13.27
N TYR A 256 4.85 -5.35 12.54
CA TYR A 256 3.50 -5.90 12.71
C TYR A 256 2.96 -6.65 11.50
N ALA A 257 3.57 -6.50 10.31
CA ALA A 257 3.12 -7.21 9.12
C ALA A 257 3.86 -8.57 8.96
N PRO A 258 3.18 -9.60 8.41
CA PRO A 258 3.84 -10.83 7.98
C PRO A 258 4.77 -10.56 6.79
N ALA A 259 5.71 -11.47 6.53
CA ALA A 259 6.74 -11.32 5.49
C ALA A 259 6.18 -10.87 4.12
N PRO A 260 5.12 -11.50 3.58
CA PRO A 260 4.61 -11.14 2.26
C PRO A 260 4.02 -9.73 2.18
N VAL A 261 3.58 -9.14 3.31
CA VAL A 261 3.04 -7.77 3.35
C VAL A 261 4.14 -6.75 3.67
N ARG A 262 5.09 -7.14 4.52
CA ARG A 262 6.30 -6.38 4.86
C ARG A 262 7.18 -6.10 3.64
N GLU A 263 7.21 -7.00 2.66
CA GLU A 263 8.08 -6.89 1.49
C GLU A 263 7.49 -6.04 0.35
N LEU A 264 6.21 -5.66 0.44
CA LEU A 264 5.52 -4.86 -0.58
C LEU A 264 5.92 -3.37 -0.59
N ALA A 265 6.58 -2.88 0.46
CA ALA A 265 6.96 -1.47 0.57
C ALA A 265 8.20 -1.31 1.47
N PRO A 266 9.01 -0.24 1.28
CA PRO A 266 10.29 -0.08 1.97
C PRO A 266 10.16 0.25 3.48
N ARG A 267 9.01 0.82 3.87
CA ARG A 267 8.66 1.24 5.23
C ARG A 267 7.16 1.07 5.47
N GLN A 268 6.71 1.30 6.69
CA GLN A 268 5.27 1.38 6.98
C GLN A 268 4.61 2.49 6.14
N MET A 269 3.67 2.12 5.27
CA MET A 269 2.95 3.04 4.39
C MET A 269 1.87 3.81 5.17
N LEU A 270 2.34 4.72 6.02
CA LEU A 270 1.54 5.58 6.89
C LEU A 270 2.01 7.03 6.77
N HIS A 271 1.07 7.94 6.57
CA HIS A 271 1.33 9.36 6.39
C HIS A 271 0.29 10.20 7.16
N ALA A 272 0.71 11.11 8.02
CA ALA A 272 -0.15 12.05 8.74
C ALA A 272 -0.53 13.20 7.81
N TRP A 273 -1.62 13.05 7.07
CA TRP A 273 -1.93 13.90 5.92
C TRP A 273 -2.75 15.13 6.29
N HIS A 274 -3.57 15.06 7.36
CA HIS A 274 -4.42 16.19 7.76
C HIS A 274 -4.39 16.42 9.28
N LEU A 275 -4.33 17.69 9.67
CA LEU A 275 -4.27 18.16 11.04
C LEU A 275 -5.15 19.42 11.19
N ALA A 276 -6.04 19.43 12.19
CA ALA A 276 -6.78 20.64 12.54
C ALA A 276 -6.85 20.86 14.06
N PHE A 277 -6.76 22.11 14.49
CA PHE A 277 -6.71 22.54 15.89
C PHE A 277 -6.99 24.04 16.01
N SER A 278 -7.43 24.50 17.17
CA SER A 278 -7.53 25.93 17.48
C SER A 278 -6.15 26.50 17.82
N HIS A 279 -5.78 27.62 17.21
CA HIS A 279 -4.53 28.35 17.47
C HIS A 279 -4.46 28.72 18.97
N PRO A 280 -3.33 28.47 19.67
CA PRO A 280 -3.24 28.59 21.12
C PRO A 280 -3.43 30.02 21.67
N ASP A 281 -3.10 31.05 20.88
CA ASP A 281 -3.24 32.45 21.30
C ASP A 281 -4.52 33.11 20.76
N SER A 282 -4.74 33.09 19.45
CA SER A 282 -5.91 33.73 18.82
C SER A 282 -7.21 32.92 18.97
N GLY A 283 -7.15 31.61 19.17
CA GLY A 283 -8.32 30.72 19.15
C GLY A 283 -8.88 30.44 17.75
N GLU A 284 -8.24 30.92 16.68
CA GLU A 284 -8.65 30.67 15.30
C GLU A 284 -8.55 29.18 14.94
N GLU A 285 -9.52 28.65 14.19
CA GLU A 285 -9.47 27.26 13.72
C GLU A 285 -8.46 27.11 12.58
N MET A 286 -7.42 26.30 12.82
CA MET A 286 -6.34 26.05 11.87
C MET A 286 -6.55 24.70 11.17
N HIS A 287 -6.38 24.67 9.85
CA HIS A 287 -6.49 23.46 9.03
C HIS A 287 -5.27 23.29 8.14
N PHE A 288 -4.64 22.11 8.20
CA PHE A 288 -3.47 21.78 7.40
C PHE A 288 -3.66 20.44 6.70
N ALA A 289 -3.30 20.40 5.43
CA ALA A 289 -3.18 19.19 4.63
C ALA A 289 -1.78 19.11 4.01
N CYS A 290 -1.23 17.91 3.90
CA CYS A 290 0.03 17.62 3.23
C CYS A 290 -0.17 16.36 2.38
N PRO A 291 0.13 16.38 1.07
CA PRO A 291 0.07 15.20 0.25
C PRO A 291 1.12 14.17 0.71
N PRO A 292 0.85 12.87 0.56
CA PRO A 292 1.82 11.84 0.93
C PRO A 292 3.06 11.93 0.04
N PRO A 293 4.23 11.52 0.54
CA PRO A 293 5.42 11.42 -0.30
C PRO A 293 5.23 10.41 -1.43
N ASP A 294 6.02 10.56 -2.49
CA ASP A 294 5.96 9.71 -3.69
C ASP A 294 6.02 8.21 -3.40
N ASP A 295 6.71 7.80 -2.32
CA ASP A 295 6.86 6.39 -1.96
C ASP A 295 5.53 5.69 -1.66
N LEU A 296 4.56 6.39 -1.06
CA LEU A 296 3.22 5.87 -0.80
C LEU A 296 2.44 5.68 -2.10
N LEU A 297 2.52 6.66 -3.01
CA LEU A 297 1.92 6.57 -4.33
C LEU A 297 2.55 5.46 -5.17
N GLN A 298 3.89 5.34 -5.16
CA GLN A 298 4.60 4.27 -5.84
C GLN A 298 4.22 2.89 -5.29
N ALA A 299 4.08 2.75 -3.97
CA ALA A 299 3.63 1.50 -3.35
C ALA A 299 2.19 1.12 -3.79
N ALA A 300 1.27 2.10 -3.86
CA ALA A 300 -0.10 1.87 -4.33
C ALA A 300 -0.15 1.49 -5.83
N LEU A 301 0.64 2.16 -6.68
CA LEU A 301 0.75 1.84 -8.11
C LEU A 301 1.39 0.46 -8.32
N ALA A 302 2.46 0.14 -7.58
CA ALA A 302 3.11 -1.16 -7.61
C ALA A 302 2.16 -2.28 -7.20
N ALA A 303 1.29 -2.06 -6.20
CA ALA A 303 0.26 -3.02 -5.80
C ALA A 303 -0.79 -3.29 -6.90
N CYS A 304 -0.97 -2.35 -7.84
CA CYS A 304 -1.82 -2.53 -9.02
C CYS A 304 -1.12 -3.26 -10.18
N ARG A 305 0.21 -3.38 -10.16
CA ARG A 305 0.94 -4.00 -11.26
C ARG A 305 0.62 -5.48 -11.31
N ARG A 306 0.21 -5.90 -12.50
CA ARG A 306 -0.10 -7.28 -12.85
C ARG A 306 0.48 -7.54 -14.22
N MET A 307 0.92 -8.77 -14.44
CA MET A 307 1.30 -9.19 -15.78
C MET A 307 0.08 -9.08 -16.71
N ARG A 308 0.23 -8.42 -17.85
CA ARG A 308 -0.82 -8.38 -18.87
C ARG A 308 -0.95 -9.78 -19.50
N ARG A 309 -2.13 -10.36 -19.39
CA ARG A 309 -2.46 -11.60 -20.09
C ARG A 309 -3.02 -11.23 -21.45
N VAL A 310 -2.46 -11.82 -22.50
CA VAL A 310 -2.89 -11.59 -23.88
C VAL A 310 -3.31 -12.92 -24.49
N ILE A 311 -4.44 -12.93 -25.18
CA ILE A 311 -4.85 -14.05 -26.03
C ILE A 311 -4.72 -13.62 -27.48
N VAL A 312 -3.98 -14.40 -28.26
CA VAL A 312 -3.95 -14.28 -29.72
C VAL A 312 -4.92 -15.30 -30.30
N THR A 313 -5.82 -14.85 -31.16
CA THR A 313 -6.82 -15.71 -31.81
C THR A 313 -7.02 -15.31 -33.27
N GLY A 314 -7.70 -16.17 -34.02
CA GLY A 314 -7.95 -15.94 -35.44
C GLY A 314 -8.26 -17.24 -36.17
N ASN A 315 -8.95 -17.11 -37.30
CA ASN A 315 -9.43 -18.24 -38.07
C ASN A 315 -8.27 -19.07 -38.65
N PRO A 316 -8.49 -20.32 -39.11
CA PRO A 316 -7.45 -21.12 -39.72
C PRO A 316 -6.80 -20.37 -40.90
N GLY A 317 -5.48 -20.48 -41.04
CA GLY A 317 -4.74 -19.79 -42.10
C GLY A 317 -4.49 -18.30 -41.86
N SER A 318 -5.04 -17.69 -40.80
CA SER A 318 -4.86 -16.25 -40.55
C SER A 318 -3.44 -15.82 -40.18
N GLY A 319 -2.60 -16.77 -39.73
CA GLY A 319 -1.21 -16.51 -39.35
C GLY A 319 -0.98 -16.20 -37.87
N LYS A 320 -1.96 -16.45 -37.00
CA LYS A 320 -1.80 -16.42 -35.52
C LYS A 320 -0.52 -17.09 -35.00
N SER A 321 -0.15 -18.26 -35.51
CA SER A 321 1.07 -18.97 -35.07
C SER A 321 2.35 -18.36 -35.64
N ALA A 322 2.27 -17.60 -36.74
CA ALA A 322 3.39 -16.80 -37.21
C ALA A 322 3.55 -15.54 -36.33
N LEU A 323 2.46 -14.83 -36.05
CA LEU A 323 2.46 -13.68 -35.13
C LEU A 323 3.03 -14.06 -33.75
N THR A 324 2.52 -15.13 -33.15
CA THR A 324 2.99 -15.61 -31.83
C THR A 324 4.48 -15.95 -31.83
N ARG A 325 5.02 -16.48 -32.92
CA ARG A 325 6.47 -16.72 -33.06
C ARG A 325 7.27 -15.42 -33.15
N HIS A 326 6.78 -14.41 -33.87
CA HIS A 326 7.42 -13.09 -33.90
C HIS A 326 7.39 -12.43 -32.51
N LEU A 327 6.27 -12.51 -31.79
CA LEU A 327 6.18 -12.03 -30.40
C LEU A 327 7.17 -12.77 -29.48
N ALA A 328 7.29 -14.09 -29.61
CA ALA A 328 8.30 -14.87 -28.88
C ALA A 328 9.73 -14.46 -29.24
N ALA A 329 10.02 -14.17 -30.51
CA ALA A 329 11.33 -13.69 -30.95
C ALA A 329 11.67 -12.29 -30.41
N LEU A 330 10.65 -11.48 -30.09
CA LEU A 330 10.80 -10.20 -29.37
C LEU A 330 10.98 -10.38 -27.86
N GLY A 331 11.06 -11.62 -27.37
CA GLY A 331 11.29 -11.95 -25.95
C GLY A 331 10.03 -12.08 -25.11
N LEU A 332 8.84 -12.08 -25.72
CA LEU A 332 7.59 -12.23 -24.98
C LEU A 332 7.32 -13.71 -24.66
N PRO A 333 7.01 -14.06 -23.40
CA PRO A 333 6.61 -15.42 -23.05
C PRO A 333 5.34 -15.81 -23.81
N CYS A 334 5.39 -16.92 -24.55
CA CYS A 334 4.26 -17.41 -25.35
C CYS A 334 3.94 -18.87 -25.03
N VAL A 335 2.64 -19.21 -25.05
CA VAL A 335 2.14 -20.58 -25.02
C VAL A 335 1.13 -20.79 -26.16
N ASN A 336 1.08 -21.99 -26.74
CA ASN A 336 0.17 -22.32 -27.83
C ASN A 336 -0.76 -23.47 -27.42
N ALA A 337 -2.08 -23.25 -27.53
CA ALA A 337 -3.10 -24.23 -27.14
C ALA A 337 -2.99 -25.55 -27.93
N ASP A 338 -2.74 -25.50 -29.25
CA ASP A 338 -2.59 -26.70 -30.07
C ASP A 338 -1.35 -27.53 -29.64
N ALA A 339 -0.26 -26.85 -29.24
CA ALA A 339 0.93 -27.50 -28.69
C ALA A 339 0.65 -28.14 -27.33
N LEU A 340 -0.15 -27.49 -26.46
CA LEU A 340 -0.60 -28.07 -25.21
C LEU A 340 -1.45 -29.33 -25.45
N VAL A 341 -2.41 -29.28 -26.38
CA VAL A 341 -3.21 -30.45 -26.77
C VAL A 341 -2.33 -31.59 -27.28
N ALA A 342 -1.32 -31.29 -28.11
CA ALA A 342 -0.38 -32.30 -28.58
C ALA A 342 0.37 -32.99 -27.42
N GLY A 343 0.76 -32.24 -26.39
CA GLY A 343 1.36 -32.79 -25.17
C GLY A 343 0.39 -33.65 -24.37
N LEU A 344 -0.86 -33.23 -24.22
CA LEU A 344 -1.91 -34.01 -23.53
C LEU A 344 -2.20 -35.35 -24.24
N TYR A 345 -2.02 -35.40 -25.56
CA TYR A 345 -2.25 -36.57 -26.41
C TYR A 345 -1.01 -37.45 -26.57
N ALA A 346 0.18 -36.96 -26.18
CA ALA A 346 1.42 -37.71 -26.27
C ALA A 346 1.41 -38.92 -25.32
N PRO A 347 2.32 -39.91 -25.51
CA PRO A 347 2.46 -41.03 -24.59
C PRO A 347 2.63 -40.58 -23.14
N GLY A 348 1.79 -41.09 -22.23
CA GLY A 348 1.76 -40.70 -20.82
C GLY A 348 1.08 -39.35 -20.54
N GLY A 349 0.57 -38.66 -21.56
CA GLY A 349 -0.23 -37.45 -21.41
C GLY A 349 -1.59 -37.72 -20.76
N GLU A 350 -2.16 -36.71 -20.11
CA GLU A 350 -3.38 -36.88 -19.30
C GLU A 350 -4.60 -37.37 -20.09
N VAL A 351 -4.75 -36.92 -21.35
CA VAL A 351 -5.86 -37.35 -22.21
C VAL A 351 -5.62 -38.76 -22.73
N ALA A 352 -4.38 -39.11 -23.09
CA ALA A 352 -4.03 -40.48 -23.46
C ALA A 352 -4.33 -41.46 -22.31
N ALA A 353 -3.90 -41.11 -21.09
CA ALA A 353 -4.15 -41.92 -19.90
C ALA A 353 -5.65 -42.02 -19.53
N TRP A 354 -6.42 -40.95 -19.75
CA TRP A 354 -7.87 -40.98 -19.54
C TRP A 354 -8.57 -41.88 -20.57
N LEU A 355 -8.20 -41.79 -21.85
CA LEU A 355 -8.72 -42.64 -22.91
C LEU A 355 -8.37 -44.11 -22.67
N GLU A 356 -7.15 -44.42 -22.20
CA GLU A 356 -6.76 -45.79 -21.85
C GLU A 356 -7.68 -46.40 -20.79
N ARG A 357 -7.98 -45.62 -19.74
CA ARG A 357 -8.87 -46.08 -18.65
C ARG A 357 -10.31 -46.24 -19.10
N ARG A 358 -10.78 -45.41 -20.03
CA ARG A 358 -12.17 -45.41 -20.49
C ARG A 358 -12.46 -46.49 -21.53
N SER A 359 -11.57 -46.63 -22.52
CA SER A 359 -11.81 -47.40 -23.74
C SER A 359 -10.72 -48.46 -24.00
N GLY A 360 -9.85 -48.72 -23.03
CA GLY A 360 -8.68 -49.58 -23.25
C GLY A 360 -7.73 -48.97 -24.28
N ARG A 361 -7.03 -49.83 -25.03
CA ARG A 361 -6.03 -49.39 -26.02
C ARG A 361 -6.58 -49.07 -27.40
N ASP A 362 -7.90 -49.20 -27.61
CA ASP A 362 -8.55 -49.06 -28.92
C ASP A 362 -8.42 -47.65 -29.53
N LEU A 363 -8.20 -46.63 -28.69
CA LEU A 363 -8.04 -45.23 -29.11
C LEU A 363 -6.60 -44.73 -28.97
N LEU A 364 -5.65 -45.63 -28.74
CA LEU A 364 -4.23 -45.33 -28.60
C LEU A 364 -3.44 -45.91 -29.76
N ALA A 365 -2.43 -45.18 -30.20
CA ALA A 365 -1.40 -45.70 -31.07
C ALA A 365 -0.46 -46.65 -30.30
N GLU A 366 0.34 -47.43 -31.02
CA GLU A 366 1.25 -48.42 -30.43
C GLU A 366 2.25 -47.82 -29.43
N ASN A 367 2.62 -46.55 -29.62
CA ASN A 367 3.51 -45.82 -28.71
C ASN A 367 2.83 -45.34 -27.42
N GLY A 368 1.53 -45.61 -27.22
CA GLY A 368 0.75 -45.20 -26.06
C GLY A 368 0.21 -43.77 -26.10
N GLY A 369 0.42 -43.04 -27.21
CA GLY A 369 -0.23 -41.76 -27.46
C GLY A 369 -1.62 -41.94 -28.07
N VAL A 370 -2.40 -40.87 -28.17
CA VAL A 370 -3.75 -40.91 -28.77
C VAL A 370 -3.67 -41.11 -30.28
N ASP A 371 -4.38 -42.11 -30.80
CA ASP A 371 -4.61 -42.23 -32.24
C ASP A 371 -5.69 -41.23 -32.67
N LYS A 372 -5.25 -40.13 -33.30
CA LYS A 372 -6.13 -39.04 -33.74
C LYS A 372 -7.14 -39.49 -34.80
N THR A 373 -6.80 -40.47 -35.63
CA THR A 373 -7.68 -40.96 -36.69
C THR A 373 -8.78 -41.82 -36.09
N ALA A 374 -8.41 -42.76 -35.22
CA ALA A 374 -9.36 -43.61 -34.49
C ALA A 374 -10.28 -42.78 -33.59
N LEU A 375 -9.70 -41.82 -32.83
CA LEU A 375 -10.46 -40.94 -31.95
C LEU A 375 -11.46 -40.08 -32.75
N LEU A 376 -11.05 -39.51 -33.89
CA LEU A 376 -11.96 -38.72 -34.72
C LEU A 376 -13.12 -39.56 -35.27
N ALA A 377 -12.86 -40.79 -35.71
CA ALA A 377 -13.90 -41.72 -36.15
C ALA A 377 -14.87 -42.05 -35.01
N ALA A 378 -14.35 -42.35 -33.81
CA ALA A 378 -15.14 -42.64 -32.62
C ALA A 378 -16.00 -41.44 -32.18
N MET A 379 -15.45 -40.22 -32.21
CA MET A 379 -16.18 -38.99 -31.88
C MET A 379 -17.29 -38.67 -32.91
N ARG A 380 -17.11 -39.03 -34.19
CA ARG A 380 -18.16 -38.90 -35.21
C ARG A 380 -19.30 -39.89 -34.97
N ALA A 381 -18.98 -41.12 -34.58
CA ALA A 381 -19.97 -42.15 -34.30
C ALA A 381 -20.70 -41.93 -32.95
N ASN A 382 -20.04 -41.28 -31.99
CA ASN A 382 -20.59 -41.07 -30.65
C ASN A 382 -20.48 -39.58 -30.23
N PRO A 383 -21.57 -38.81 -30.39
CA PRO A 383 -21.63 -37.41 -29.96
C PRO A 383 -21.41 -37.18 -28.46
N ALA A 384 -21.71 -38.16 -27.60
CA ALA A 384 -21.47 -38.04 -26.16
C ALA A 384 -19.97 -38.13 -25.84
N LEU A 385 -19.27 -39.10 -26.45
CA LEU A 385 -17.81 -39.21 -26.36
C LEU A 385 -17.13 -37.93 -26.85
N ARG A 386 -17.61 -37.37 -27.97
CA ARG A 386 -17.12 -36.09 -28.49
C ARG A 386 -17.18 -34.99 -27.42
N ARG A 387 -18.32 -34.81 -26.77
CA ARG A 387 -18.50 -33.77 -25.74
C ARG A 387 -17.57 -33.99 -24.56
N GLU A 388 -17.48 -35.23 -24.04
CA GLU A 388 -16.61 -35.55 -22.91
C GLU A 388 -15.13 -35.27 -23.21
N VAL A 389 -14.65 -35.66 -24.40
CA VAL A 389 -13.27 -35.41 -24.83
C VAL A 389 -13.03 -33.90 -24.99
N GLU A 390 -13.93 -33.19 -25.67
CA GLU A 390 -13.81 -31.73 -25.86
C GLU A 390 -13.82 -30.99 -24.50
N GLU A 391 -14.72 -31.35 -23.58
CA GLU A 391 -14.80 -30.77 -22.24
C GLU A 391 -13.53 -31.02 -21.42
N LEU A 392 -13.03 -32.26 -21.42
CA LEU A 392 -11.79 -32.61 -20.72
C LEU A 392 -10.60 -31.84 -21.28
N VAL A 393 -10.41 -31.86 -22.60
CA VAL A 393 -9.30 -31.17 -23.26
C VAL A 393 -9.36 -29.67 -23.01
N HIS A 394 -10.53 -29.06 -23.14
CA HIS A 394 -10.71 -27.64 -22.84
C HIS A 394 -10.38 -27.31 -21.37
N ALA A 395 -10.84 -28.13 -20.42
CA ALA A 395 -10.53 -27.93 -19.01
C ALA A 395 -9.01 -27.98 -18.74
N LEU A 396 -8.32 -29.00 -19.27
CA LEU A 396 -6.89 -29.18 -19.08
C LEU A 396 -6.05 -28.09 -19.74
N VAL A 397 -6.35 -27.73 -20.99
CA VAL A 397 -5.65 -26.63 -21.69
C VAL A 397 -5.85 -25.31 -20.95
N ARG A 398 -7.05 -25.03 -20.44
CA ARG A 398 -7.32 -23.83 -19.65
C ARG A 398 -6.47 -23.79 -18.36
N VAL A 399 -6.35 -24.91 -17.67
CA VAL A 399 -5.49 -25.03 -16.47
C VAL A 399 -4.03 -24.78 -16.85
N ALA A 400 -3.53 -25.43 -17.91
CA ALA A 400 -2.15 -25.24 -18.36
C ALA A 400 -1.83 -23.78 -18.75
N ILE A 401 -2.75 -23.07 -19.42
CA ILE A 401 -2.58 -21.63 -19.73
C ILE A 401 -2.55 -20.79 -18.45
N LYS A 402 -3.41 -21.11 -17.47
CA LYS A 402 -3.42 -20.41 -16.18
C LYS A 402 -2.11 -20.61 -15.43
N ASP A 403 -1.59 -21.83 -15.40
CA ASP A 403 -0.34 -22.18 -14.74
C ASP A 403 0.86 -21.53 -15.43
N PHE A 404 0.87 -21.52 -16.77
CA PHE A 404 1.83 -20.77 -17.56
C PHE A 404 1.84 -19.29 -17.15
N TRP A 405 0.69 -18.62 -17.13
CA TRP A 405 0.63 -17.22 -16.74
C TRP A 405 1.06 -16.97 -15.29
N GLN A 406 0.70 -17.85 -14.36
CA GLN A 406 1.14 -17.75 -12.97
C GLN A 406 2.66 -17.85 -12.85
N ALA A 407 3.28 -18.79 -13.59
CA ALA A 407 4.73 -18.94 -13.63
C ALA A 407 5.43 -17.70 -14.21
N GLN A 408 4.91 -17.14 -15.30
CA GLN A 408 5.47 -15.92 -15.90
C GLN A 408 5.29 -14.68 -15.02
N GLU A 409 4.14 -14.54 -14.35
CA GLU A 409 3.90 -13.45 -13.40
C GLU A 409 4.85 -13.55 -12.19
N ALA A 410 5.07 -14.75 -11.67
CA ALA A 410 6.06 -15.00 -10.60
C ALA A 410 7.51 -14.72 -11.04
N ALA A 411 7.82 -14.94 -12.31
CA ALA A 411 9.11 -14.60 -12.91
C ALA A 411 9.27 -13.08 -13.22
N GLY A 412 8.23 -12.27 -12.96
CA GLY A 412 8.28 -10.82 -13.16
C GLY A 412 8.01 -10.36 -14.60
N ALA A 413 7.45 -11.23 -15.45
CA ALA A 413 7.08 -10.84 -16.80
C ALA A 413 6.04 -9.70 -16.79
N ALA A 414 6.24 -8.71 -17.64
CA ALA A 414 5.32 -7.59 -17.82
C ALA A 414 4.03 -8.00 -18.54
N LEU A 415 4.15 -8.94 -19.47
CA LEU A 415 3.05 -9.49 -20.26
C LEU A 415 3.40 -10.92 -20.71
N ALA A 416 2.38 -11.73 -20.99
CA ALA A 416 2.53 -13.06 -21.56
C ALA A 416 1.35 -13.41 -22.48
N VAL A 417 1.65 -14.16 -23.54
CA VAL A 417 0.75 -14.41 -24.66
C VAL A 417 0.33 -15.87 -24.70
N ALA A 418 -0.97 -16.13 -24.86
CA ALA A 418 -1.51 -17.45 -25.15
C ALA A 418 -2.18 -17.45 -26.52
N GLU A 419 -1.72 -18.27 -27.44
CA GLU A 419 -2.41 -18.50 -28.71
C GLU A 419 -3.54 -19.50 -28.49
N VAL A 420 -4.79 -19.05 -28.61
CA VAL A 420 -6.00 -19.84 -28.39
C VAL A 420 -6.94 -19.67 -29.59
N PRO A 421 -6.87 -20.57 -30.60
CA PRO A 421 -7.64 -20.44 -31.84
C PRO A 421 -9.16 -20.40 -31.64
N LEU A 422 -9.65 -21.16 -30.65
CA LEU A 422 -11.07 -21.36 -30.35
C LEU A 422 -11.53 -20.61 -29.09
N TYR A 423 -10.85 -19.52 -28.72
CA TYR A 423 -11.12 -18.81 -27.46
C TYR A 423 -12.60 -18.41 -27.30
N PHE A 424 -13.21 -17.87 -28.36
CA PHE A 424 -14.59 -17.42 -28.30
C PHE A 424 -15.58 -18.56 -28.44
N GLU A 425 -15.26 -19.54 -29.27
CA GLU A 425 -16.06 -20.75 -29.53
C GLU A 425 -16.21 -21.61 -28.28
N CYS A 426 -15.15 -21.72 -27.47
CA CYS A 426 -15.15 -22.47 -26.23
C CYS A 426 -15.83 -21.74 -25.07
N GLY A 427 -16.32 -20.51 -25.25
CA GLY A 427 -16.98 -19.75 -24.19
C GLY A 427 -16.01 -19.25 -23.09
N TRP A 428 -14.74 -19.04 -23.40
CA TRP A 428 -13.71 -18.71 -22.40
C TRP A 428 -13.63 -17.22 -22.03
N GLN A 429 -14.52 -16.38 -22.55
CA GLN A 429 -14.54 -14.93 -22.34
C GLN A 429 -14.64 -14.55 -20.84
N ALA A 430 -15.25 -15.40 -20.02
CA ALA A 430 -15.36 -15.23 -18.56
C ALA A 430 -14.51 -16.25 -17.77
N ALA A 431 -13.68 -17.05 -18.45
CA ALA A 431 -12.97 -18.16 -17.82
C ALA A 431 -11.70 -17.74 -17.07
N PHE A 432 -11.25 -16.50 -17.25
CA PHE A 432 -10.00 -15.98 -16.68
C PHE A 432 -10.25 -14.70 -15.88
N ASN A 433 -9.60 -14.60 -14.72
CA ASN A 433 -9.61 -13.41 -13.88
C ASN A 433 -8.17 -13.04 -13.47
N PRO A 434 -7.68 -11.81 -13.75
CA PRO A 434 -8.30 -10.82 -14.63
C PRO A 434 -8.49 -11.35 -16.07
N ALA A 435 -9.46 -10.78 -16.78
CA ALA A 435 -9.74 -11.12 -18.18
C ALA A 435 -8.51 -10.75 -19.05
N PRO A 436 -8.11 -11.62 -19.99
CA PRO A 436 -7.02 -11.33 -20.91
C PRO A 436 -7.46 -10.33 -21.96
N LEU A 437 -6.52 -9.52 -22.44
CA LEU A 437 -6.70 -8.70 -23.64
C LEU A 437 -6.65 -9.63 -24.86
N THR A 438 -7.59 -9.47 -25.78
CA THR A 438 -7.72 -10.31 -26.97
C THR A 438 -7.19 -9.61 -28.22
N VAL A 439 -6.36 -10.32 -28.98
CA VAL A 439 -5.77 -9.87 -30.24
C VAL A 439 -6.24 -10.81 -31.34
N GLY A 440 -7.05 -10.27 -32.26
CA GLY A 440 -7.47 -10.98 -33.46
C GLY A 440 -6.45 -10.81 -34.58
N VAL A 441 -6.15 -11.90 -35.30
CA VAL A 441 -5.34 -11.84 -36.52
C VAL A 441 -6.25 -11.89 -37.73
N HIS A 442 -6.37 -10.76 -38.42
CA HIS A 442 -7.14 -10.60 -39.65
C HIS A 442 -6.36 -11.13 -40.85
N CYS A 443 -7.01 -11.90 -41.71
CA CYS A 443 -6.48 -12.25 -43.02
C CYS A 443 -7.65 -12.65 -43.93
N PRO A 444 -7.84 -12.01 -45.10
CA PRO A 444 -8.99 -12.31 -45.95
C PRO A 444 -9.09 -13.80 -46.32
N LEU A 445 -10.32 -14.34 -46.33
CA LEU A 445 -10.59 -15.75 -46.63
C LEU A 445 -9.87 -16.29 -47.87
N PRO A 446 -9.83 -15.61 -49.03
CA PRO A 446 -9.11 -16.12 -50.21
C PRO A 446 -7.62 -16.39 -49.94
N LEU A 447 -6.97 -15.49 -49.19
CA LEU A 447 -5.56 -15.63 -48.82
C LEU A 447 -5.35 -16.72 -47.76
N ARG A 448 -6.28 -16.85 -46.81
CA ARG A 448 -6.26 -17.95 -45.81
C ARG A 448 -6.36 -19.31 -46.48
N LEU A 449 -7.29 -19.48 -47.42
CA LEU A 449 -7.47 -20.72 -48.19
C LEU A 449 -6.20 -21.05 -48.96
N GLN A 450 -5.62 -20.07 -49.68
CA GLN A 450 -4.35 -20.25 -50.37
C GLN A 450 -3.24 -20.71 -49.42
N ARG A 451 -3.06 -20.05 -48.28
CA ARG A 451 -2.04 -20.42 -47.28
C ARG A 451 -2.27 -21.82 -46.69
N ILE A 452 -3.51 -22.19 -46.43
CA ILE A 452 -3.88 -23.52 -45.92
C ILE A 452 -3.56 -24.60 -46.96
N MET A 453 -3.94 -24.39 -48.22
CA MET A 453 -3.69 -25.34 -49.30
C MET A 453 -2.18 -25.51 -49.54
N THR A 454 -1.44 -24.41 -49.65
CA THR A 454 0.01 -24.46 -49.91
C THR A 454 0.82 -25.02 -48.75
N ASN A 455 0.53 -24.62 -47.50
CA ASN A 455 1.37 -24.94 -46.35
C ASN A 455 0.91 -26.18 -45.57
N ARG A 456 -0.38 -26.54 -45.65
CA ARG A 456 -0.96 -27.67 -44.89
C ARG A 456 -1.52 -28.77 -45.80
N GLY A 457 -1.60 -28.55 -47.11
CA GLY A 457 -2.10 -29.55 -48.07
C GLY A 457 -3.56 -29.93 -47.86
N TRP A 458 -4.38 -29.06 -47.25
CA TRP A 458 -5.80 -29.39 -47.04
C TRP A 458 -6.60 -29.17 -48.33
N SER A 459 -7.59 -30.02 -48.57
CA SER A 459 -8.61 -29.78 -49.61
C SER A 459 -9.49 -28.60 -49.24
N GLU A 460 -10.10 -27.97 -50.25
CA GLU A 460 -11.03 -26.85 -50.09
C GLU A 460 -12.22 -27.22 -49.19
N GLU A 461 -12.76 -28.43 -49.35
CA GLU A 461 -13.83 -28.99 -48.50
C GLU A 461 -13.42 -29.08 -47.03
N LYS A 462 -12.19 -29.52 -46.75
CA LYS A 462 -11.66 -29.63 -45.38
C LYS A 462 -11.43 -28.27 -44.74
N ALA A 463 -10.94 -27.29 -45.53
CA ALA A 463 -10.77 -25.92 -45.07
C ALA A 463 -12.13 -25.27 -44.74
N ALA A 464 -13.12 -25.43 -45.61
CA ALA A 464 -14.48 -24.92 -45.41
C ALA A 464 -15.17 -25.55 -44.18
N ALA A 465 -15.01 -26.86 -43.98
CA ALA A 465 -15.57 -27.55 -42.81
C ALA A 465 -14.99 -27.04 -41.47
N LEU A 466 -13.69 -26.76 -41.42
CA LEU A 466 -13.04 -26.22 -40.22
C LEU A 466 -13.34 -24.74 -39.99
N GLU A 467 -13.55 -23.97 -41.06
CA GLU A 467 -14.04 -22.60 -40.97
C GLU A 467 -15.45 -22.57 -40.37
N ALA A 468 -16.33 -23.48 -40.79
CA ALA A 468 -17.71 -23.56 -40.31
C ALA A 468 -17.84 -23.90 -38.82
N TRP A 469 -16.79 -24.46 -38.20
CA TRP A 469 -16.75 -24.75 -36.76
C TRP A 469 -16.30 -23.56 -35.92
N GLN A 470 -15.88 -22.47 -36.55
CA GLN A 470 -15.45 -21.25 -35.88
C GLN A 470 -16.49 -20.15 -36.02
N TRP A 471 -16.39 -19.15 -35.15
CA TRP A 471 -17.13 -17.92 -35.34
C TRP A 471 -16.77 -17.32 -36.70
N PRO A 472 -17.75 -16.73 -37.42
CA PRO A 472 -17.47 -15.94 -38.59
C PRO A 472 -16.38 -14.90 -38.29
N GLU A 473 -15.43 -14.71 -39.20
CA GLU A 473 -14.26 -13.84 -39.02
C GLU A 473 -14.66 -12.45 -38.53
N ALA A 474 -15.62 -11.80 -39.20
CA ALA A 474 -16.12 -10.48 -38.80
C ALA A 474 -16.69 -10.45 -37.37
N ARG A 475 -17.35 -11.52 -36.93
CA ARG A 475 -17.87 -11.62 -35.55
C ARG A 475 -16.73 -11.79 -34.55
N LYS A 476 -15.71 -12.57 -34.89
CA LYS A 476 -14.52 -12.78 -34.05
C LYS A 476 -13.71 -11.50 -33.91
N GLU A 477 -13.51 -10.78 -35.00
CA GLU A 477 -12.78 -9.51 -35.04
C GLU A 477 -13.48 -8.43 -34.21
N ALA A 478 -14.80 -8.30 -34.37
CA ALA A 478 -15.61 -7.36 -33.58
C ALA A 478 -15.60 -7.66 -32.07
N ALA A 479 -15.26 -8.89 -31.68
CA ALA A 479 -15.14 -9.30 -30.28
C ALA A 479 -13.71 -9.17 -29.72
N CYS A 480 -12.70 -8.85 -30.55
CA CYS A 480 -11.33 -8.66 -30.11
C CYS A 480 -11.07 -7.21 -29.65
N ASP A 481 -10.20 -7.04 -28.66
CA ASP A 481 -9.79 -5.71 -28.18
C ASP A 481 -8.84 -5.01 -29.18
N LEU A 482 -7.98 -5.79 -29.83
CA LEU A 482 -7.03 -5.32 -30.84
C LEU A 482 -7.06 -6.24 -32.06
N LEU A 483 -6.71 -5.69 -33.22
CA LEU A 483 -6.57 -6.43 -34.48
C LEU A 483 -5.18 -6.25 -35.06
N VAL A 484 -4.62 -7.33 -35.60
CA VAL A 484 -3.41 -7.35 -36.40
C VAL A 484 -3.76 -7.78 -37.81
N ASP A 485 -3.49 -6.93 -38.79
CA ASP A 485 -3.66 -7.27 -40.20
C ASP A 485 -2.49 -8.12 -40.70
N ASN A 486 -2.80 -9.27 -41.28
CA ASN A 486 -1.86 -10.18 -41.91
C ASN A 486 -2.23 -10.49 -43.37
N SER A 487 -2.81 -9.51 -44.07
CA SER A 487 -3.04 -9.52 -45.52
C SER A 487 -1.76 -9.30 -46.34
N GLY A 488 -0.72 -8.72 -45.73
CA GLY A 488 0.54 -8.36 -46.39
C GLY A 488 1.62 -9.45 -46.44
N SER A 489 2.86 -9.02 -46.63
CA SER A 489 4.05 -9.88 -46.69
C SER A 489 4.45 -10.44 -45.31
N PRO A 490 5.29 -11.49 -45.24
CA PRO A 490 5.85 -11.97 -43.98
C PRO A 490 6.58 -10.89 -43.17
N GLU A 491 7.29 -9.98 -43.84
CA GLU A 491 7.96 -8.84 -43.20
C GLU A 491 6.96 -7.84 -42.61
N ALA A 492 5.82 -7.63 -43.29
CA ALA A 492 4.75 -6.80 -42.76
C ALA A 492 4.18 -7.37 -41.45
N LEU A 493 4.06 -8.70 -41.33
CA LEU A 493 3.62 -9.34 -40.09
C LEU A 493 4.65 -9.19 -38.95
N GLU A 494 5.94 -9.25 -39.27
CA GLU A 494 7.00 -9.01 -38.30
C GLU A 494 6.94 -7.57 -37.77
N ASN A 495 6.77 -6.59 -38.65
CA ASN A 495 6.59 -5.19 -38.25
C ASN A 495 5.32 -5.02 -37.41
N ALA A 496 4.20 -5.65 -37.81
CA ALA A 496 2.96 -5.61 -37.05
C ALA A 496 3.11 -6.24 -35.64
N ALA A 497 3.97 -7.24 -35.46
CA ALA A 497 4.28 -7.80 -34.14
C ALA A 497 5.03 -6.80 -33.24
N ARG A 498 5.95 -6.01 -33.82
CA ARG A 498 6.64 -4.93 -33.09
C ARG A 498 5.67 -3.82 -32.72
N ASP A 499 4.83 -3.41 -33.66
CA ASP A 499 3.81 -2.38 -33.44
C ASP A 499 2.81 -2.79 -32.36
N LEU A 500 2.34 -4.05 -32.40
CA LEU A 500 1.48 -4.61 -31.36
C LEU A 500 2.16 -4.57 -29.99
N THR A 501 3.44 -4.93 -29.91
CA THR A 501 4.20 -4.90 -28.66
C THR A 501 4.27 -3.47 -28.09
N GLY A 502 4.61 -2.49 -28.94
CA GLY A 502 4.59 -1.08 -28.56
C GLY A 502 3.21 -0.61 -28.11
N ARG A 503 2.15 -1.01 -28.81
CA ARG A 503 0.77 -0.66 -28.43
C ARG A 503 0.36 -1.24 -27.08
N LEU A 504 0.75 -2.48 -26.77
CA LEU A 504 0.48 -3.11 -25.48
C LEU A 504 1.22 -2.39 -24.33
N GLU A 505 2.43 -1.90 -24.58
CA GLU A 505 3.17 -1.06 -23.63
C GLU A 505 2.50 0.30 -23.42
N ASP A 506 2.04 0.94 -24.51
CA ASP A 506 1.30 2.20 -24.45
C ASP A 506 0.04 2.09 -23.60
N LEU A 507 -0.80 1.07 -23.87
CA LEU A 507 -2.00 0.82 -23.08
C LEU A 507 -1.69 0.65 -21.59
N ARG A 508 -0.60 -0.06 -21.26
CA ARG A 508 -0.15 -0.18 -19.87
C ARG A 508 0.25 1.17 -19.26
N ARG A 509 0.99 2.01 -20.01
CA ARG A 509 1.38 3.34 -19.56
C ARG A 509 0.17 4.26 -19.36
N GLU A 510 -0.79 4.23 -20.28
CA GLU A 510 -2.05 4.97 -20.20
C GLU A 510 -2.85 4.58 -18.95
N GLU A 511 -3.00 3.27 -18.68
CA GLU A 511 -3.67 2.77 -17.47
C GLU A 511 -2.93 3.15 -16.18
N GLU A 512 -1.61 3.04 -16.15
CA GLU A 512 -0.81 3.44 -14.98
C GLU A 512 -0.91 4.94 -14.71
N ALA A 513 -0.89 5.76 -15.76
CA ALA A 513 -1.09 7.20 -15.67
C ALA A 513 -2.51 7.56 -15.21
N ALA A 514 -3.54 6.84 -15.68
CA ALA A 514 -4.92 7.03 -15.21
C ALA A 514 -5.07 6.67 -13.73
N ARG A 515 -4.49 5.54 -13.28
CA ARG A 515 -4.47 5.13 -11.87
C ARG A 515 -3.73 6.13 -10.99
N ARG A 516 -2.60 6.65 -11.47
CA ARG A 516 -1.85 7.71 -10.79
C ARG A 516 -2.72 8.94 -10.57
N ARG A 517 -3.35 9.47 -11.62
CA ARG A 517 -4.25 10.63 -11.51
C ARG A 517 -5.39 10.39 -10.53
N ALA A 518 -6.00 9.19 -10.56
CA ALA A 518 -7.08 8.83 -9.66
C ALA A 518 -6.63 8.76 -8.19
N LEU A 519 -5.42 8.25 -7.91
CA LEU A 519 -4.84 8.21 -6.57
C LEU A 519 -4.45 9.61 -6.08
N GLU A 520 -3.79 10.41 -6.92
CA GLU A 520 -3.39 11.78 -6.58
C GLU A 520 -4.59 12.67 -6.23
N ALA A 521 -5.73 12.47 -6.91
CA ALA A 521 -6.97 13.17 -6.61
C ALA A 521 -7.58 12.85 -5.22
N LEU A 522 -7.11 11.80 -4.52
CA LEU A 522 -7.61 11.44 -3.19
C LEU A 522 -7.07 12.34 -2.06
N TRP A 523 -6.02 13.11 -2.33
CA TRP A 523 -5.34 13.96 -1.35
C TRP A 523 -5.02 15.36 -1.92
N GLN A 524 -5.74 15.76 -2.97
CA GLN A 524 -5.93 17.15 -3.38
C GLN A 524 -7.20 17.68 -2.72
#